data_AF-A0A7W8RKY3-F1
#
_entry.id   AF-A0A7W8RKY3-F1
#
_cell.length_a   1.000
_cell.length_b   1.000
_cell.length_c   1.000
_cell.angle_alpha   90.00
_cell.angle_beta   90.00
_cell.angle_gamma   90.00
#
_symmetry.space_group_name_H-M   'P 1'
#
loop_
_entity.id
_entity.type
_entity.pdbx_description
1 polymer ?
#
loop_
_entity_poly.entity_id
_entity_poly.type
_entity_poly.pdbx_seq_one_letter_code
_entity_poly.pdbx_strand_id
1 'polypeptide(L)'
;MQELAHALFLRGALATDAGNNVPGTQYIAGWSIHLDLSRTRLPEGVREPREVIPASRLSFAGIRSIYRRDGLGAELVAVMNVPPPEDDVDAGGDAGGNASADTRVSARVDGPASAPFNPGVSSAAAGRPRPASRFFREMPSPNVTALIWFSQGTLEQVLASHGVVLSVYDPYREDSVERHGQTAPLSANFSAGYGIWLARSGFAGQSLRTLFGSAHGIDTPRIYMMQPFDLNRRIILMLHGLASSPEAWVNVGNDIQGDEVLRQHFQVWQVYYPTNVPILVNLARIRRATQQTLAHFDPDGTAPASHGMVLIGHCMGGVLARLLVSTSGDALWATFEHKYVPEGTDIDREDERLDRLLNFTPMPQIERAIFIAAPHRGTPFASNRLSRWAANLVRLPLALLNEIEEVMQTATNIEPQGRTFHVPNSIEQLRETDPLIRATSQLPISPRVCFHSIIARRRENGPLEDSDDGVVPYRSAHLVGALSEKVIVAGHSVQETPRAILEIRRILHEDIAQIDQRGEVCGEVGIAK
;
A
#
# COMPACT_ATOMS: atom_id res chain seq x y z
N MET A 1 5.30 -34.23 -7.36
CA MET A 1 5.14 -32.96 -8.12
C MET A 1 5.62 -31.75 -7.34
N GLN A 2 4.89 -31.23 -6.34
CA GLN A 2 5.25 -29.98 -5.65
C GLN A 2 6.69 -29.91 -5.12
N GLU A 3 7.20 -30.96 -4.45
CA GLU A 3 8.60 -31.01 -3.99
C GLU A 3 9.64 -30.94 -5.11
N LEU A 4 9.32 -31.55 -6.26
CA LEU A 4 10.19 -31.50 -7.43
C LEU A 4 10.18 -30.09 -8.03
N ALA A 5 9.01 -29.46 -8.17
CA ALA A 5 8.91 -28.08 -8.65
C ALA A 5 9.65 -27.08 -7.74
N HIS A 6 9.53 -27.23 -6.41
CA HIS A 6 10.30 -26.48 -5.42
C HIS A 6 11.82 -26.62 -5.63
N ALA A 7 12.34 -27.86 -5.66
CA ALA A 7 13.77 -28.11 -5.82
C ALA A 7 14.32 -27.61 -7.18
N LEU A 8 13.54 -27.76 -8.25
CA LEU A 8 13.90 -27.29 -9.59
C LEU A 8 13.92 -25.76 -9.70
N PHE A 9 12.95 -25.07 -9.10
CA PHE A 9 12.87 -23.62 -9.17
C PHE A 9 14.01 -22.94 -8.41
N LEU A 10 14.30 -23.37 -7.17
CA LEU A 10 15.44 -22.84 -6.41
C LEU A 10 16.75 -23.05 -7.15
N ARG A 11 17.02 -24.27 -7.61
CA ARG A 11 18.25 -24.61 -8.31
C ARG A 11 18.37 -23.94 -9.69
N GLY A 12 17.25 -23.57 -10.31
CA GLY A 12 17.20 -22.89 -11.61
C GLY A 12 17.37 -21.38 -11.50
N ALA A 13 16.79 -20.73 -10.49
CA ALA A 13 17.01 -19.31 -10.24
C ALA A 13 18.49 -19.03 -9.94
N LEU A 14 19.09 -19.81 -9.03
CA LEU A 14 20.52 -19.80 -8.67
C LEU A 14 21.48 -20.14 -9.84
N ALA A 15 20.96 -20.48 -11.02
CA ALA A 15 21.74 -20.76 -12.22
C ALA A 15 21.63 -19.66 -13.30
N THR A 16 20.81 -18.62 -13.09
CA THR A 16 20.60 -17.54 -14.09
C THR A 16 21.63 -16.41 -14.05
N ASP A 17 22.54 -16.42 -13.06
CA ASP A 17 23.61 -15.41 -12.91
C ASP A 17 24.73 -15.51 -13.97
N ALA A 18 24.72 -16.54 -14.83
CA ALA A 18 25.74 -16.81 -15.85
C ALA A 18 25.68 -15.87 -17.09
N GLY A 19 25.31 -14.60 -16.91
CA GLY A 19 25.42 -13.51 -17.89
C GLY A 19 24.49 -13.55 -19.11
N ASN A 20 23.88 -14.69 -19.42
CA ASN A 20 22.95 -14.86 -20.55
C ASN A 20 21.49 -14.79 -20.07
N ASN A 21 20.64 -14.01 -20.76
CA ASN A 21 19.18 -13.94 -20.52
C ASN A 21 18.42 -15.20 -21.01
N VAL A 22 19.05 -16.38 -20.97
CA VAL A 22 18.44 -17.67 -21.30
C VAL A 22 18.36 -18.49 -20.01
N PRO A 23 17.16 -18.87 -19.54
CA PRO A 23 17.04 -19.62 -18.29
C PRO A 23 17.72 -21.00 -18.40
N GLY A 24 18.48 -21.35 -17.37
CA GLY A 24 19.40 -22.50 -17.41
C GLY A 24 18.70 -23.85 -17.50
N THR A 25 19.06 -24.64 -18.52
CA THR A 25 18.65 -26.04 -18.62
C THR A 25 19.42 -26.88 -17.60
N GLN A 26 18.70 -27.46 -16.63
CA GLN A 26 19.24 -28.34 -15.61
C GLN A 26 19.24 -29.80 -16.06
N TYR A 27 20.26 -30.57 -15.67
CA TYR A 27 20.33 -32.01 -15.91
C TYR A 27 20.19 -32.77 -14.59
N ILE A 28 19.10 -33.54 -14.44
CA ILE A 28 18.73 -34.22 -13.19
C ILE A 28 18.23 -35.63 -13.51
N ALA A 29 18.92 -36.65 -12.98
CA ALA A 29 18.54 -38.07 -13.12
C ALA A 29 18.22 -38.51 -14.57
N GLY A 30 18.98 -38.00 -15.55
CA GLY A 30 18.78 -38.27 -16.98
C GLY A 30 17.82 -37.32 -17.71
N TRP A 31 17.12 -36.44 -16.99
CA TRP A 31 16.20 -35.45 -17.56
C TRP A 31 16.84 -34.10 -17.78
N SER A 32 16.54 -33.50 -18.93
CA SER A 32 16.87 -32.11 -19.31
C SER A 32 15.67 -31.22 -19.00
N ILE A 33 15.82 -30.32 -18.04
CA ILE A 33 14.73 -29.50 -17.50
C ILE A 33 15.02 -28.03 -17.78
N HIS A 34 14.32 -27.45 -18.75
CA HIS A 34 14.42 -26.04 -19.07
C HIS A 34 13.46 -25.25 -18.17
N LEU A 35 13.97 -24.31 -17.37
CA LEU A 35 13.12 -23.40 -16.61
C LEU A 35 12.59 -22.30 -17.53
N ASP A 36 11.35 -21.84 -17.34
CA ASP A 36 10.77 -20.70 -18.04
C ASP A 36 10.11 -19.75 -17.03
N LEU A 37 10.72 -18.58 -16.87
CA LEU A 37 10.25 -17.50 -15.98
C LEU A 37 9.63 -16.33 -16.75
N SER A 38 9.46 -16.44 -18.08
CA SER A 38 9.01 -15.33 -18.93
C SER A 38 7.62 -14.79 -18.56
N ARG A 39 6.82 -15.59 -17.85
CA ARG A 39 5.45 -15.27 -17.40
C ARG A 39 5.33 -14.86 -15.92
N THR A 40 6.45 -14.71 -15.19
CA THR A 40 6.46 -14.26 -13.79
C THR A 40 7.22 -12.95 -13.64
N ARG A 41 6.55 -11.87 -13.20
CA ARG A 41 7.22 -10.65 -12.70
C ARG A 41 7.47 -10.81 -11.20
N LEU A 42 8.71 -11.01 -10.80
CA LEU A 42 9.09 -11.11 -9.39
C LEU A 42 9.17 -9.72 -8.72
N PRO A 43 8.81 -9.61 -7.42
CA PRO A 43 8.81 -8.36 -6.64
C PRO A 43 10.10 -7.53 -6.75
N GLU A 44 9.97 -6.22 -6.93
CA GLU A 44 11.06 -5.22 -6.88
C GLU A 44 12.24 -5.50 -7.85
N GLY A 45 12.05 -6.42 -8.81
CA GLY A 45 13.10 -6.89 -9.73
C GLY A 45 14.05 -7.93 -9.14
N VAL A 46 13.81 -8.43 -7.92
CA VAL A 46 14.58 -9.51 -7.29
C VAL A 46 14.37 -10.80 -8.09
N ARG A 47 15.44 -11.33 -8.69
CA ARG A 47 15.36 -12.53 -9.55
C ARG A 47 15.41 -13.85 -8.77
N GLU A 48 15.99 -13.83 -7.57
CA GLU A 48 16.23 -15.06 -6.79
C GLU A 48 15.25 -15.21 -5.61
N PRO A 49 14.53 -16.34 -5.52
CA PRO A 49 13.86 -16.74 -4.29
C PRO A 49 14.90 -17.16 -3.24
N ARG A 50 14.63 -16.83 -1.98
CA ARG A 50 15.28 -17.45 -0.83
C ARG A 50 14.91 -18.93 -0.71
N GLU A 51 13.64 -19.23 -0.95
CA GLU A 51 13.03 -20.55 -0.79
C GLU A 51 11.66 -20.57 -1.50
N VAL A 52 11.15 -21.76 -1.82
CA VAL A 52 9.81 -21.92 -2.42
C VAL A 52 9.01 -22.98 -1.69
N ILE A 53 7.78 -22.66 -1.33
CA ILE A 53 7.01 -23.45 -0.38
C ILE A 53 5.72 -23.95 -1.05
N PRO A 54 5.46 -25.27 -1.10
CA PRO A 54 4.19 -25.79 -1.59
C PRO A 54 3.00 -25.26 -0.78
N ALA A 55 2.02 -24.65 -1.46
CA ALA A 55 0.85 -24.07 -0.79
C ALA A 55 -0.03 -25.14 -0.10
N SER A 56 0.13 -26.40 -0.48
CA SER A 56 -0.48 -27.58 0.16
C SER A 56 0.08 -27.92 1.55
N ARG A 57 1.30 -27.49 1.87
CA ARG A 57 1.94 -27.73 3.18
C ARG A 57 1.58 -26.69 4.24
N LEU A 58 0.81 -25.67 3.87
CA LEU A 58 0.56 -24.52 4.71
C LEU A 58 -0.76 -24.65 5.46
N SER A 59 -0.67 -24.60 6.79
CA SER A 59 -1.78 -24.23 7.66
C SER A 59 -1.59 -22.78 8.10
N PHE A 60 -2.69 -22.03 8.22
CA PHE A 60 -2.66 -20.60 8.51
C PHE A 60 -3.34 -20.31 9.84
N ALA A 61 -2.65 -19.55 10.70
CA ALA A 61 -3.26 -18.90 11.85
C ALA A 61 -3.63 -17.45 11.47
N GLY A 62 -4.77 -16.95 11.94
CA GLY A 62 -5.23 -15.57 11.71
C GLY A 62 -6.01 -15.32 10.42
N ILE A 63 -5.77 -16.09 9.36
CA ILE A 63 -6.61 -16.11 8.14
C ILE A 63 -7.78 -17.08 8.36
N ARG A 64 -9.02 -16.64 8.08
CA ARG A 64 -10.24 -17.47 8.24
C ARG A 64 -10.62 -18.31 7.04
N SER A 65 -10.27 -17.86 5.83
CA SER A 65 -10.73 -18.41 4.56
C SER A 65 -9.52 -18.70 3.67
N ILE A 66 -9.39 -19.92 3.13
CA ILE A 66 -8.34 -20.27 2.16
C ILE A 66 -8.95 -20.26 0.76
N TYR A 67 -8.47 -19.38 -0.10
CA TYR A 67 -8.98 -19.25 -1.46
C TYR A 67 -8.08 -19.89 -2.50
N ARG A 68 -8.68 -20.72 -3.36
CA ARG A 68 -8.00 -21.43 -4.44
C ARG A 68 -8.83 -21.42 -5.73
N ARG A 69 -8.17 -21.70 -6.85
CA ARG A 69 -8.75 -22.03 -8.16
C ARG A 69 -8.21 -23.40 -8.58
N ASP A 70 -9.10 -24.32 -8.93
CA ASP A 70 -8.70 -25.64 -9.44
C ASP A 70 -8.12 -25.53 -10.86
N GLY A 71 -7.13 -26.37 -11.18
CA GLY A 71 -6.49 -26.36 -12.49
C GLY A 71 -5.18 -27.14 -12.54
N LEU A 72 -4.42 -26.94 -13.62
CA LEU A 72 -3.12 -27.57 -13.86
C LEU A 72 -1.98 -26.83 -13.15
N GLY A 73 -0.96 -27.60 -12.75
CA GLY A 73 0.27 -27.10 -12.14
C GLY A 73 0.34 -27.32 -10.62
N ALA A 74 1.43 -26.88 -10.04
CA ALA A 74 1.71 -26.91 -8.61
C ALA A 74 1.56 -25.51 -8.02
N GLU A 75 0.63 -25.35 -7.06
CA GLU A 75 0.52 -24.15 -6.23
C GLU A 75 1.78 -24.02 -5.34
N LEU A 76 2.51 -22.92 -5.48
CA LEU A 76 3.71 -22.61 -4.69
C LEU A 76 3.68 -21.15 -4.19
N VAL A 77 4.44 -20.87 -3.15
CA VAL A 77 4.79 -19.50 -2.72
C VAL A 77 6.30 -19.33 -2.90
N ALA A 78 6.72 -18.36 -3.71
CA ALA A 78 8.13 -18.01 -3.83
C ALA A 78 8.46 -16.91 -2.80
N VAL A 79 9.34 -17.18 -1.84
CA VAL A 79 9.73 -16.18 -0.83
C VAL A 79 11.02 -15.52 -1.28
N MET A 80 11.02 -14.20 -1.39
CA MET A 80 12.09 -13.42 -2.02
C MET A 80 13.11 -12.91 -1.01
N ASN A 81 14.39 -12.82 -1.42
CA ASN A 81 15.41 -12.07 -0.69
C ASN A 81 15.27 -10.56 -0.97
N VAL A 82 14.20 -9.93 -0.49
CA VAL A 82 14.04 -8.47 -0.59
C VAL A 82 15.00 -7.79 0.39
N PRO A 83 15.82 -6.81 -0.05
CA PRO A 83 16.71 -6.06 0.85
C PRO A 83 15.95 -5.31 1.97
N PRO A 84 16.62 -5.03 3.11
CA PRO A 84 16.12 -4.03 4.04
C PRO A 84 16.00 -2.65 3.37
N PRO A 85 15.23 -1.69 3.92
CA PRO A 85 15.27 -0.31 3.46
C PRO A 85 16.68 0.28 3.66
N GLU A 86 17.11 1.16 2.76
CA GLU A 86 18.28 2.01 2.98
C GLU A 86 17.83 3.27 3.73
N ASP A 87 18.26 3.36 5.00
CA ASP A 87 17.97 4.47 5.90
C ASP A 87 19.06 5.57 5.76
N ASP A 88 19.17 6.20 4.58
CA ASP A 88 20.04 7.37 4.45
C ASP A 88 19.37 8.59 5.10
N VAL A 89 20.13 9.19 6.03
CA VAL A 89 19.89 10.47 6.71
C VAL A 89 19.73 11.62 5.69
N ASP A 90 19.03 12.68 6.08
CA ASP A 90 18.54 13.74 5.20
C ASP A 90 19.55 14.32 4.20
N ALA A 91 19.24 14.16 2.92
CA ALA A 91 19.68 15.06 1.87
C ALA A 91 18.71 16.25 1.80
N GLY A 92 18.93 17.24 2.66
CA GLY A 92 18.13 18.47 2.69
C GLY A 92 18.46 19.41 1.53
N GLY A 93 17.41 19.92 0.88
CA GLY A 93 17.49 21.03 -0.07
C GLY A 93 17.81 20.61 -1.51
N ASP A 94 16.83 20.81 -2.40
CA ASP A 94 17.11 21.12 -3.81
C ASP A 94 16.05 22.13 -4.28
N ALA A 95 16.39 23.41 -4.19
CA ALA A 95 15.58 24.51 -4.70
C ALA A 95 16.05 24.87 -6.13
N GLY A 96 15.12 25.25 -7.01
CA GLY A 96 15.42 25.40 -8.44
C GLY A 96 16.43 26.50 -8.77
N GLY A 97 17.29 26.25 -9.77
CA GLY A 97 18.23 27.21 -10.33
C GLY A 97 18.26 27.14 -11.85
N ASN A 98 17.99 28.26 -12.53
CA ASN A 98 17.92 28.33 -13.99
C ASN A 98 19.29 28.55 -14.66
N ALA A 99 19.38 28.22 -15.94
CA ALA A 99 20.60 28.28 -16.75
C ALA A 99 21.22 29.69 -16.91
N SER A 100 22.55 29.78 -17.03
CA SER A 100 23.25 30.37 -18.21
C SER A 100 24.77 30.61 -18.03
N ALA A 101 25.46 30.64 -19.19
CA ALA A 101 26.66 31.42 -19.54
C ALA A 101 28.09 31.04 -19.06
N ASP A 102 28.95 30.91 -20.08
CA ASP A 102 30.42 30.92 -20.14
C ASP A 102 31.24 31.64 -19.06
N THR A 103 32.41 31.07 -18.74
CA THR A 103 33.71 31.77 -18.97
C THR A 103 34.84 30.75 -19.26
N ARG A 104 35.75 31.07 -20.19
CA ARG A 104 36.92 30.24 -20.56
C ARG A 104 38.24 30.84 -20.04
N VAL A 105 39.20 29.99 -19.64
CA VAL A 105 40.66 30.26 -19.69
C VAL A 105 41.40 28.97 -20.12
N SER A 106 42.54 29.07 -20.81
CA SER A 106 43.12 27.98 -21.62
C SER A 106 44.62 27.71 -21.42
N ALA A 107 45.04 26.45 -21.64
CA ALA A 107 46.35 26.02 -22.17
C ALA A 107 46.14 24.65 -22.88
N ARG A 108 46.42 24.42 -24.18
CA ARG A 108 47.70 24.44 -24.96
C ARG A 108 48.68 23.34 -24.53
N VAL A 109 49.35 22.55 -25.39
CA VAL A 109 49.51 22.43 -26.89
C VAL A 109 50.26 21.09 -27.16
N ASP A 110 50.12 20.23 -28.19
CA ASP A 110 49.06 19.87 -29.17
C ASP A 110 49.01 18.29 -29.27
N GLY A 111 49.03 17.47 -30.35
CA GLY A 111 49.10 17.54 -31.84
C GLY A 111 50.02 16.41 -32.42
N PRO A 112 49.80 15.78 -33.61
CA PRO A 112 48.73 15.86 -34.62
C PRO A 112 47.94 14.53 -34.83
N ALA A 113 47.15 14.39 -35.90
CA ALA A 113 46.06 13.41 -36.06
C ALA A 113 46.34 12.13 -36.89
N SER A 114 45.58 11.05 -36.65
CA SER A 114 45.04 10.13 -37.68
C SER A 114 44.01 9.10 -37.14
N ALA A 115 43.12 8.63 -38.04
CA ALA A 115 42.14 7.53 -37.91
C ALA A 115 40.94 7.68 -36.93
N PRO A 116 39.73 7.17 -37.28
CA PRO A 116 38.55 7.21 -36.42
C PRO A 116 38.52 6.04 -35.42
N PHE A 117 38.29 6.34 -34.14
CA PHE A 117 38.08 5.32 -33.11
C PHE A 117 36.62 4.88 -33.06
N ASN A 118 36.36 3.57 -33.02
CA ASN A 118 35.01 3.01 -33.03
C ASN A 118 34.77 2.18 -31.75
N PRO A 119 34.32 2.80 -30.64
CA PRO A 119 33.83 2.06 -29.48
C PRO A 119 32.47 1.44 -29.86
N GLY A 120 32.34 0.12 -30.04
CA GLY A 120 33.02 -0.92 -29.29
C GLY A 120 32.15 -1.25 -28.09
N VAL A 121 31.34 -2.30 -28.23
CA VAL A 121 30.18 -2.63 -27.38
C VAL A 121 30.55 -2.56 -25.90
N SER A 122 29.98 -1.59 -25.19
CA SER A 122 30.03 -1.56 -23.73
C SER A 122 29.21 -2.74 -23.21
N SER A 123 29.86 -3.67 -22.50
CA SER A 123 29.18 -4.77 -21.84
C SER A 123 28.25 -4.21 -20.77
N ALA A 124 26.95 -4.45 -20.92
CA ALA A 124 25.96 -4.06 -19.93
C ALA A 124 26.37 -4.63 -18.56
N ALA A 125 26.64 -3.74 -17.60
CA ALA A 125 27.17 -4.13 -16.30
C ALA A 125 26.20 -5.10 -15.60
N ALA A 126 26.74 -6.17 -15.02
CA ALA A 126 25.97 -7.13 -14.25
C ALA A 126 25.13 -6.39 -13.19
N GLY A 127 23.82 -6.62 -13.20
CA GLY A 127 22.87 -5.77 -12.50
C GLY A 127 23.06 -5.81 -10.99
N ARG A 128 23.56 -4.72 -10.40
CA ARG A 128 23.39 -4.48 -8.96
C ARG A 128 21.89 -4.54 -8.63
N PRO A 129 21.49 -5.08 -7.46
CA PRO A 129 20.13 -4.94 -6.97
C PRO A 129 19.69 -3.48 -7.01
N ARG A 130 18.45 -3.22 -7.41
CA ARG A 130 17.88 -1.87 -7.28
C ARG A 130 17.72 -1.55 -5.78
N PRO A 131 18.04 -0.32 -5.33
CA PRO A 131 17.80 0.08 -3.96
C PRO A 131 16.29 0.00 -3.67
N ALA A 132 15.94 -0.50 -2.49
CA ALA A 132 14.56 -0.82 -2.18
C ALA A 132 13.73 0.45 -1.93
N SER A 133 12.54 0.54 -2.52
CA SER A 133 11.73 1.77 -2.48
C SER A 133 11.43 2.23 -1.05
N ARG A 134 11.60 3.53 -0.79
CA ARG A 134 11.21 4.15 0.49
C ARG A 134 9.69 4.23 0.62
N PHE A 135 8.97 4.45 -0.48
CA PHE A 135 7.52 4.73 -0.49
C PHE A 135 6.64 3.49 -0.59
N PHE A 136 7.12 2.40 -1.19
CA PHE A 136 6.36 1.15 -1.31
C PHE A 136 7.20 -0.10 -1.03
N ARG A 137 6.51 -1.22 -0.82
CA ARG A 137 7.05 -2.59 -0.85
C ARG A 137 6.06 -3.48 -1.55
N GLU A 138 6.56 -4.34 -2.43
CA GLU A 138 5.77 -5.43 -3.00
C GLU A 138 5.72 -6.62 -2.04
N MET A 139 4.67 -7.44 -2.14
CA MET A 139 4.54 -8.68 -1.36
C MET A 139 5.80 -9.55 -1.51
N PRO A 140 6.62 -9.78 -0.47
CA PRO A 140 7.89 -10.50 -0.58
C PRO A 140 7.70 -12.03 -0.67
N SER A 141 6.45 -12.51 -0.68
CA SER A 141 6.09 -13.91 -0.84
C SER A 141 4.95 -14.08 -1.86
N PRO A 142 5.17 -13.77 -3.15
CA PRO A 142 4.18 -13.98 -4.20
C PRO A 142 3.72 -15.44 -4.32
N ASN A 143 2.43 -15.60 -4.62
CA ASN A 143 1.87 -16.86 -5.10
C ASN A 143 2.37 -17.10 -6.53
N VAL A 144 2.81 -18.31 -6.86
CA VAL A 144 3.20 -18.70 -8.23
C VAL A 144 2.70 -20.11 -8.56
N THR A 145 2.40 -20.36 -9.83
CA THR A 145 1.95 -21.67 -10.33
C THR A 145 2.99 -22.27 -11.23
N ALA A 146 3.52 -23.43 -10.86
CA ALA A 146 4.59 -24.13 -11.57
C ALA A 146 4.04 -25.31 -12.39
N LEU A 147 4.21 -25.29 -13.71
CA LEU A 147 3.72 -26.32 -14.63
C LEU A 147 4.88 -26.97 -15.40
N ILE A 148 5.01 -28.28 -15.30
CA ILE A 148 5.93 -29.08 -16.11
C ILE A 148 5.17 -29.61 -17.33
N TRP A 149 5.72 -29.40 -18.53
CA TRP A 149 5.15 -29.83 -19.80
C TRP A 149 6.24 -30.29 -20.78
N PHE A 150 5.87 -31.10 -21.76
CA PHE A 150 6.77 -31.58 -22.82
C PHE A 150 6.72 -30.66 -24.05
N SER A 151 7.85 -30.47 -24.72
CA SER A 151 7.90 -29.76 -26.01
C SER A 151 7.03 -30.42 -27.08
N GLN A 152 6.60 -29.64 -28.08
CA GLN A 152 5.79 -30.12 -29.21
C GLN A 152 6.43 -31.34 -29.92
N GLY A 153 5.61 -32.33 -30.25
CA GLY A 153 6.03 -33.57 -30.92
C GLY A 153 4.86 -34.57 -31.04
N THR A 154 5.12 -35.73 -31.66
CA THR A 154 4.17 -36.86 -31.68
C THR A 154 4.12 -37.57 -30.31
N LEU A 155 3.15 -38.47 -30.11
CA LEU A 155 3.04 -39.24 -28.86
C LEU A 155 4.31 -40.08 -28.59
N GLU A 156 4.88 -40.69 -29.63
CA GLU A 156 6.12 -41.47 -29.54
C GLU A 156 7.31 -40.58 -29.16
N GLN A 157 7.39 -39.37 -29.73
CA GLN A 157 8.43 -38.39 -29.42
C GLN A 157 8.32 -37.88 -27.98
N VAL A 158 7.10 -37.64 -27.49
CA VAL A 158 6.85 -37.25 -26.08
C VAL A 158 7.21 -38.39 -25.12
N LEU A 159 6.82 -39.64 -25.43
CA LEU A 159 7.13 -40.81 -24.60
C LEU A 159 8.63 -41.18 -24.58
N ALA A 160 9.37 -40.87 -25.65
CA ALA A 160 10.83 -41.02 -25.69
C ALA A 160 11.59 -39.81 -25.12
N SER A 161 10.93 -38.65 -24.98
CA SER A 161 11.57 -37.41 -24.55
C SER A 161 12.00 -37.47 -23.09
N HIS A 162 13.26 -37.13 -22.85
CA HIS A 162 13.79 -36.80 -21.54
C HIS A 162 13.92 -35.27 -21.35
N GLY A 163 13.38 -34.48 -22.29
CA GLY A 163 13.33 -33.02 -22.26
C GLY A 163 11.95 -32.50 -21.85
N VAL A 164 11.92 -31.67 -20.81
CA VAL A 164 10.70 -30.98 -20.32
C VAL A 164 10.97 -29.50 -20.04
N VAL A 165 9.91 -28.70 -20.09
CA VAL A 165 9.93 -27.29 -19.70
C VAL A 165 9.14 -27.14 -18.40
N LEU A 166 9.71 -26.40 -17.44
CA LEU A 166 9.07 -25.96 -16.21
C LEU A 166 8.73 -24.47 -16.37
N SER A 167 7.51 -24.17 -16.85
CA SER A 167 7.01 -22.78 -16.91
C SER A 167 6.43 -22.37 -15.56
N VAL A 168 6.68 -21.13 -15.16
CA VAL A 168 6.15 -20.54 -13.92
C VAL A 168 5.34 -19.29 -14.21
N TYR A 169 4.14 -19.26 -13.64
CA TYR A 169 3.08 -18.30 -13.92
C TYR A 169 2.71 -17.49 -12.67
N ASP A 170 2.42 -16.22 -12.86
CA ASP A 170 1.72 -15.38 -11.89
C ASP A 170 0.19 -15.67 -11.95
N PRO A 171 -0.42 -16.28 -10.91
CA PRO A 171 -1.82 -16.71 -10.93
C PRO A 171 -2.83 -15.55 -10.87
N TYR A 172 -2.37 -14.33 -10.57
CA TYR A 172 -3.20 -13.13 -10.67
C TYR A 172 -3.29 -12.64 -12.12
N ARG A 173 -2.28 -12.92 -12.95
CA ARG A 173 -2.16 -12.43 -14.34
C ARG A 173 -2.52 -13.47 -15.41
N GLU A 174 -2.21 -14.74 -15.19
CA GLU A 174 -2.59 -15.85 -16.08
C GLU A 174 -3.51 -16.82 -15.34
N ASP A 175 -4.74 -16.97 -15.83
CA ASP A 175 -5.77 -17.83 -15.24
C ASP A 175 -5.80 -19.25 -15.83
N SER A 176 -5.25 -19.38 -17.03
CA SER A 176 -5.32 -20.54 -17.90
C SER A 176 -4.10 -20.57 -18.83
N VAL A 177 -3.89 -21.72 -19.47
CA VAL A 177 -2.83 -21.92 -20.45
C VAL A 177 -3.37 -22.67 -21.67
N GLU A 178 -3.06 -22.19 -22.87
CA GLU A 178 -3.34 -22.91 -24.11
C GLU A 178 -2.17 -23.85 -24.43
N ARG A 179 -2.45 -25.15 -24.62
CA ARG A 179 -1.48 -26.16 -25.02
C ARG A 179 -2.13 -27.12 -26.03
N HIS A 180 -1.48 -27.30 -27.19
CA HIS A 180 -1.93 -28.22 -28.24
C HIS A 180 -3.39 -27.99 -28.71
N GLY A 181 -3.85 -26.73 -28.76
CA GLY A 181 -5.23 -26.37 -29.11
C GLY A 181 -6.27 -26.63 -28.02
N GLN A 182 -5.85 -26.90 -26.77
CA GLN A 182 -6.72 -27.00 -25.60
C GLN A 182 -6.35 -25.91 -24.59
N THR A 183 -7.34 -25.14 -24.14
CA THR A 183 -7.20 -24.21 -23.01
C THR A 183 -7.55 -24.93 -21.71
N ALA A 184 -6.63 -24.91 -20.75
CA ALA A 184 -6.84 -25.51 -19.43
C ALA A 184 -6.59 -24.46 -18.33
N PRO A 185 -7.42 -24.40 -17.26
CA PRO A 185 -7.19 -23.48 -16.15
C PRO A 185 -5.88 -23.83 -15.42
N LEU A 186 -5.20 -22.81 -14.91
CA LEU A 186 -4.02 -22.95 -14.05
C LEU A 186 -4.47 -22.98 -12.58
N SER A 187 -3.96 -23.94 -11.79
CA SER A 187 -4.21 -23.97 -10.35
C SER A 187 -3.68 -22.69 -9.69
N ALA A 188 -4.31 -22.26 -8.61
CA ALA A 188 -3.85 -21.09 -7.85
C ALA A 188 -4.31 -21.15 -6.40
N ASN A 189 -3.49 -20.62 -5.49
CA ASN A 189 -3.85 -20.38 -4.10
C ASN A 189 -3.55 -18.92 -3.79
N PHE A 190 -4.59 -18.13 -3.48
CA PHE A 190 -4.45 -16.68 -3.30
C PHE A 190 -4.12 -16.31 -1.85
N SER A 191 -4.48 -17.15 -0.88
CA SER A 191 -4.22 -16.93 0.55
C SER A 191 -2.79 -17.29 0.98
N ALA A 192 -2.09 -18.16 0.24
CA ALA A 192 -0.85 -18.79 0.71
C ALA A 192 0.32 -17.80 0.91
N GLY A 193 0.57 -16.93 -0.06
CA GLY A 193 1.61 -15.91 -0.02
C GLY A 193 1.40 -14.89 1.10
N TYR A 194 0.14 -14.50 1.33
CA TYR A 194 -0.22 -13.65 2.46
C TYR A 194 0.00 -14.37 3.79
N GLY A 195 -0.44 -15.62 3.91
CA GLY A 195 -0.23 -16.44 5.10
C GLY A 195 1.25 -16.67 5.45
N ILE A 196 2.11 -16.83 4.43
CA ILE A 196 3.57 -16.89 4.59
C ILE A 196 4.15 -15.57 5.07
N TRP A 197 3.73 -14.44 4.50
CA TRP A 197 4.12 -13.11 4.97
C TRP A 197 3.74 -12.93 6.44
N LEU A 198 2.52 -13.32 6.81
CA LEU A 198 2.02 -13.17 8.18
C LEU A 198 2.78 -14.03 9.19
N ALA A 199 3.05 -15.30 8.86
CA ALA A 199 3.81 -16.20 9.71
C ALA A 199 5.26 -15.73 9.92
N ARG A 200 5.89 -15.16 8.89
CA ARG A 200 7.30 -14.71 8.92
C ARG A 200 7.49 -13.32 9.52
N SER A 201 6.44 -12.49 9.48
CA SER A 201 6.46 -11.13 10.04
C SER A 201 6.16 -11.09 11.55
N GLY A 202 5.99 -12.24 12.21
CA GLY A 202 5.79 -12.35 13.66
C GLY A 202 4.36 -12.11 14.15
N PHE A 203 3.37 -11.94 13.27
CA PHE A 203 2.00 -11.60 13.66
C PHE A 203 1.31 -12.66 14.55
N ALA A 204 1.73 -13.93 14.47
CA ALA A 204 1.18 -15.00 15.30
C ALA A 204 1.62 -14.97 16.78
N GLY A 205 2.57 -14.10 17.17
CA GLY A 205 3.01 -14.01 18.56
C GLY A 205 3.98 -12.85 18.83
N GLN A 206 3.52 -11.86 19.60
CA GLN A 206 4.30 -10.74 20.16
C GLN A 206 4.97 -9.76 19.17
N SER A 207 4.15 -9.06 18.38
CA SER A 207 4.41 -7.72 17.81
C SER A 207 5.49 -7.58 16.71
N LEU A 208 5.31 -6.60 15.82
CA LEU A 208 6.08 -6.35 14.59
C LEU A 208 7.57 -5.94 14.78
N ARG A 209 8.18 -6.18 15.94
CA ARG A 209 9.50 -5.61 16.34
C ARG A 209 10.70 -6.08 15.50
N THR A 210 10.55 -7.13 14.69
CA THR A 210 11.68 -7.86 14.09
C THR A 210 11.84 -7.71 12.59
N LEU A 211 10.83 -7.25 11.84
CA LEU A 211 10.96 -7.02 10.38
C LEU A 211 11.13 -5.56 9.96
N PHE A 212 10.71 -4.59 10.77
CA PHE A 212 10.60 -3.19 10.35
C PHE A 212 11.79 -2.33 10.79
N GLY A 213 13.00 -2.90 10.74
CA GLY A 213 14.29 -2.20 10.86
C GLY A 213 14.69 -1.74 12.27
N SER A 214 13.76 -1.17 13.04
CA SER A 214 14.04 -0.54 14.32
C SER A 214 13.27 -1.15 15.49
N ALA A 215 13.81 -0.98 16.71
CA ALA A 215 13.10 -1.31 17.95
C ALA A 215 11.93 -0.33 18.28
N HIS A 216 11.66 0.65 17.41
CA HIS A 216 10.73 1.76 17.64
C HIS A 216 9.60 1.88 16.60
N GLY A 217 9.67 1.17 15.47
CA GLY A 217 8.67 1.19 14.40
C GLY A 217 9.19 1.78 13.09
N ILE A 218 8.28 2.32 12.28
CA ILE A 218 8.57 3.05 11.02
C ILE A 218 8.38 4.56 11.22
N ASP A 219 9.23 5.39 10.63
CA ASP A 219 9.14 6.86 10.76
C ASP A 219 8.42 7.56 9.60
N THR A 220 8.22 6.85 8.48
CA THR A 220 7.52 7.36 7.28
C THR A 220 6.47 6.36 6.76
N PRO A 221 5.34 6.83 6.20
CA PRO A 221 4.34 5.96 5.60
C PRO A 221 4.86 5.19 4.40
N ARG A 222 4.41 3.94 4.25
CA ARG A 222 4.79 3.03 3.17
C ARG A 222 3.62 2.20 2.67
N ILE A 223 3.52 2.07 1.35
CA ILE A 223 2.47 1.32 0.65
C ILE A 223 2.90 -0.15 0.54
N TYR A 224 2.14 -1.07 1.13
CA TYR A 224 2.34 -2.51 0.99
C TYR A 224 1.39 -3.06 -0.08
N MET A 225 1.97 -3.50 -1.20
CA MET A 225 1.23 -3.96 -2.37
C MET A 225 1.03 -5.48 -2.27
N MET A 226 -0.22 -5.92 -2.13
CA MET A 226 -0.57 -7.32 -1.82
C MET A 226 -0.31 -8.32 -2.96
N GLN A 227 -0.13 -7.79 -4.16
CA GLN A 227 0.06 -8.49 -5.43
C GLN A 227 0.98 -7.64 -6.32
N PRO A 228 1.62 -8.21 -7.37
CA PRO A 228 2.36 -7.43 -8.35
C PRO A 228 1.48 -6.36 -9.00
N PHE A 229 2.05 -5.21 -9.33
CA PHE A 229 1.30 -4.12 -9.96
C PHE A 229 0.72 -4.53 -11.33
N ASP A 230 -0.55 -4.20 -11.56
CA ASP A 230 -1.24 -4.36 -12.84
C ASP A 230 -1.87 -3.03 -13.26
N LEU A 231 -1.46 -2.50 -14.42
CA LEU A 231 -1.96 -1.24 -14.99
C LEU A 231 -3.48 -1.24 -15.19
N ASN A 232 -4.09 -2.41 -15.35
CA ASN A 232 -5.51 -2.55 -15.71
C ASN A 232 -6.44 -2.66 -14.48
N ARG A 233 -5.89 -2.74 -13.26
CA ARG A 233 -6.68 -2.94 -12.03
C ARG A 233 -6.68 -1.69 -11.16
N ARG A 234 -7.88 -1.22 -10.82
CA ARG A 234 -8.06 -0.07 -9.91
C ARG A 234 -7.54 -0.42 -8.51
N ILE A 235 -7.10 0.58 -7.77
CA ILE A 235 -6.48 0.37 -6.45
C ILE A 235 -7.55 0.39 -5.36
N ILE A 236 -7.46 -0.54 -4.40
CA ILE A 236 -8.11 -0.43 -3.09
C ILE A 236 -7.05 -0.01 -2.08
N LEU A 237 -7.14 1.22 -1.57
CA LEU A 237 -6.16 1.79 -0.63
C LEU A 237 -6.69 1.72 0.81
N MET A 238 -6.03 0.93 1.67
CA MET A 238 -6.48 0.63 3.03
C MET A 238 -5.65 1.34 4.10
N LEU A 239 -6.29 2.14 4.98
CA LEU A 239 -5.66 2.86 6.09
C LEU A 239 -6.14 2.31 7.44
N HIS A 240 -5.24 1.68 8.21
CA HIS A 240 -5.55 1.17 9.56
C HIS A 240 -5.75 2.28 10.60
N GLY A 241 -6.28 1.94 11.79
CA GLY A 241 -6.44 2.86 12.92
C GLY A 241 -5.17 3.09 13.76
N LEU A 242 -5.31 3.76 14.91
CA LEU A 242 -4.24 3.88 15.92
C LEU A 242 -3.80 2.50 16.43
N ALA A 243 -2.57 2.41 16.93
CA ALA A 243 -2.02 1.27 17.67
C ALA A 243 -2.16 -0.08 16.93
N SER A 244 -2.20 0.01 15.61
CA SER A 244 -2.46 -1.05 14.66
C SER A 244 -1.50 -0.92 13.49
N SER A 245 -1.46 -1.94 12.65
CA SER A 245 -0.67 -2.02 11.43
C SER A 245 -1.57 -2.55 10.29
N PRO A 246 -1.03 -2.84 9.09
CA PRO A 246 -1.76 -3.56 8.04
C PRO A 246 -2.42 -4.88 8.48
N GLU A 247 -2.04 -5.47 9.63
CA GLU A 247 -2.65 -6.69 10.18
C GLU A 247 -4.17 -6.61 10.37
N ALA A 248 -4.70 -5.42 10.68
CA ALA A 248 -6.14 -5.19 10.83
C ALA A 248 -6.94 -5.45 9.53
N TRP A 249 -6.25 -5.47 8.39
CA TRP A 249 -6.81 -5.74 7.07
C TRP A 249 -6.63 -7.19 6.60
N VAL A 250 -6.04 -8.09 7.39
CA VAL A 250 -5.74 -9.48 6.96
C VAL A 250 -6.94 -10.20 6.36
N ASN A 251 -8.04 -10.29 7.11
CA ASN A 251 -9.22 -11.01 6.62
C ASN A 251 -9.97 -10.22 5.55
N VAL A 252 -9.91 -8.88 5.56
CA VAL A 252 -10.53 -8.03 4.52
C VAL A 252 -9.81 -8.19 3.18
N GLY A 253 -8.47 -8.05 3.17
CA GLY A 253 -7.63 -8.18 1.98
C GLY A 253 -7.50 -9.62 1.48
N ASN A 254 -7.60 -10.62 2.36
CA ASN A 254 -7.70 -12.03 1.96
C ASN A 254 -9.05 -12.34 1.29
N ASP A 255 -10.17 -11.88 1.86
CA ASP A 255 -11.50 -12.18 1.31
C ASP A 255 -11.80 -11.37 0.02
N ILE A 256 -11.19 -10.18 -0.14
CA ILE A 256 -11.18 -9.42 -1.41
C ILE A 256 -10.32 -10.11 -2.47
N GLN A 257 -9.10 -10.58 -2.13
CA GLN A 257 -8.28 -11.38 -3.07
C GLN A 257 -8.85 -12.77 -3.34
N GLY A 258 -9.73 -13.28 -2.48
CA GLY A 258 -10.43 -14.54 -2.66
C GLY A 258 -11.56 -14.47 -3.67
N ASP A 259 -12.33 -13.39 -3.62
CA ASP A 259 -13.40 -13.06 -4.55
C ASP A 259 -12.85 -12.84 -5.97
N GLU A 260 -13.31 -13.63 -6.93
CA GLU A 260 -12.75 -13.63 -8.29
C GLU A 260 -13.01 -12.34 -9.05
N VAL A 261 -14.23 -11.80 -8.97
CA VAL A 261 -14.60 -10.56 -9.64
C VAL A 261 -13.81 -9.40 -9.05
N LEU A 262 -13.67 -9.34 -7.72
CA LEU A 262 -12.87 -8.29 -7.08
C LEU A 262 -11.37 -8.43 -7.40
N ARG A 263 -10.82 -9.65 -7.39
CA ARG A 263 -9.42 -9.93 -7.78
C ARG A 263 -9.12 -9.57 -9.24
N GLN A 264 -10.10 -9.67 -10.14
CA GLN A 264 -9.97 -9.29 -11.55
C GLN A 264 -9.97 -7.77 -11.75
N HIS A 265 -10.78 -7.02 -10.99
CA HIS A 265 -10.93 -5.56 -11.19
C HIS A 265 -10.02 -4.72 -10.28
N PHE A 266 -9.58 -5.26 -9.15
CA PHE A 266 -8.86 -4.51 -8.11
C PHE A 266 -7.49 -5.09 -7.75
N GLN A 267 -6.61 -4.20 -7.29
CA GLN A 267 -5.38 -4.53 -6.56
C GLN A 267 -5.36 -3.90 -5.17
N VAL A 268 -4.98 -4.69 -4.15
CA VAL A 268 -5.04 -4.25 -2.75
C VAL A 268 -3.72 -3.61 -2.30
N TRP A 269 -3.79 -2.38 -1.84
CA TRP A 269 -2.67 -1.61 -1.27
C TRP A 269 -2.96 -1.28 0.20
N GLN A 270 -2.07 -1.64 1.12
CA GLN A 270 -2.22 -1.39 2.55
C GLN A 270 -1.20 -0.35 3.01
N VAL A 271 -1.67 0.78 3.54
CA VAL A 271 -0.81 1.85 4.06
C VAL A 271 -0.37 1.48 5.47
N TYR A 272 0.93 1.28 5.67
CA TYR A 272 1.52 1.26 7.02
C TYR A 272 2.07 2.65 7.33
N TYR A 273 1.73 3.22 8.47
CA TYR A 273 2.16 4.57 8.85
C TYR A 273 2.33 4.74 10.37
N PRO A 274 3.19 5.67 10.84
CA PRO A 274 3.41 5.89 12.28
C PRO A 274 2.18 6.49 12.95
N THR A 275 1.48 5.68 13.75
CA THR A 275 0.16 6.06 14.30
C THR A 275 0.20 7.05 15.45
N ASN A 276 1.36 7.33 16.05
CA ASN A 276 1.57 8.41 17.02
C ASN A 276 1.67 9.82 16.40
N VAL A 277 2.11 9.90 15.13
CA VAL A 277 2.41 11.15 14.41
C VAL A 277 1.13 11.97 14.14
N PRO A 278 1.17 13.32 14.20
CA PRO A 278 0.00 14.17 14.01
C PRO A 278 -0.77 13.88 12.71
N ILE A 279 -2.09 14.02 12.75
CA ILE A 279 -3.01 13.63 11.67
C ILE A 279 -2.66 14.35 10.36
N LEU A 280 -2.37 15.66 10.38
CA LEU A 280 -2.02 16.42 9.17
C LEU A 280 -0.64 16.06 8.61
N VAL A 281 0.33 15.75 9.46
CA VAL A 281 1.66 15.25 9.03
C VAL A 281 1.52 13.87 8.39
N ASN A 282 0.75 12.97 9.01
CA ASN A 282 0.43 11.67 8.41
C ASN A 282 -0.35 11.82 7.09
N LEU A 283 -1.32 12.75 7.01
CA LEU A 283 -2.06 13.03 5.79
C LEU A 283 -1.14 13.43 4.63
N ALA A 284 -0.29 14.44 4.83
CA ALA A 284 0.65 14.92 3.80
C ALA A 284 1.64 13.82 3.38
N ARG A 285 2.18 13.07 4.34
CA ARG A 285 3.12 11.97 4.06
C ARG A 285 2.46 10.79 3.35
N ILE A 286 1.21 10.43 3.69
CA ILE A 286 0.44 9.38 3.00
C ILE A 286 0.13 9.80 1.56
N ARG A 287 -0.33 11.05 1.34
CA ARG A 287 -0.53 11.61 -0.02
C ARG A 287 0.74 11.48 -0.85
N ARG A 288 1.89 11.95 -0.32
CA ARG A 288 3.20 11.85 -0.99
C ARG A 288 3.58 10.40 -1.30
N ALA A 289 3.46 9.48 -0.34
CA ALA A 289 3.79 8.07 -0.55
C ALA A 289 2.92 7.41 -1.63
N THR A 290 1.60 7.68 -1.63
CA THR A 290 0.67 7.17 -2.65
C THR A 290 0.98 7.76 -4.04
N GLN A 291 1.17 9.09 -4.14
CA GLN A 291 1.49 9.76 -5.41
C GLN A 291 2.83 9.32 -5.99
N GLN A 292 3.87 9.17 -5.17
CA GLN A 292 5.18 8.68 -5.60
C GLN A 292 5.15 7.20 -5.99
N THR A 293 4.29 6.40 -5.37
CA THR A 293 4.08 4.99 -5.77
C THR A 293 3.38 4.91 -7.13
N LEU A 294 2.33 5.71 -7.35
CA LEU A 294 1.65 5.81 -8.65
C LEU A 294 2.63 6.25 -9.75
N ALA A 295 3.33 7.37 -9.56
CA ALA A 295 4.29 7.89 -10.54
C ALA A 295 5.49 6.97 -10.83
N HIS A 296 5.78 5.99 -9.97
CA HIS A 296 6.78 4.95 -10.24
C HIS A 296 6.29 3.89 -11.26
N PHE A 297 5.00 3.57 -11.25
CA PHE A 297 4.42 2.49 -12.05
C PHE A 297 3.63 2.97 -13.28
N ASP A 298 3.06 4.16 -13.22
CA ASP A 298 2.33 4.86 -14.29
C ASP A 298 2.71 6.36 -14.25
N PRO A 299 3.90 6.73 -14.79
CA PRO A 299 4.42 8.09 -14.71
C PRO A 299 3.59 9.11 -15.50
N ASP A 300 2.93 8.67 -16.57
CA ASP A 300 2.03 9.50 -17.39
C ASP A 300 0.65 9.66 -16.74
N GLY A 301 0.32 8.83 -15.73
CA GLY A 301 -0.95 8.86 -15.02
C GLY A 301 -2.15 8.50 -15.89
N THR A 302 -1.98 7.62 -16.89
CA THR A 302 -3.01 7.30 -17.90
C THR A 302 -3.67 5.94 -17.71
N ALA A 303 -3.14 5.09 -16.84
CA ALA A 303 -3.63 3.73 -16.67
C ALA A 303 -4.94 3.69 -15.85
N PRO A 304 -5.80 2.67 -16.07
CA PRO A 304 -6.94 2.39 -15.19
C PRO A 304 -6.56 2.28 -13.71
N ALA A 305 -5.37 1.78 -13.39
CA ALA A 305 -4.87 1.71 -12.01
C ALA A 305 -4.72 3.07 -11.31
N SER A 306 -4.48 4.15 -12.05
CA SER A 306 -4.32 5.51 -11.52
C SER A 306 -5.64 6.26 -11.31
N HIS A 307 -6.78 5.64 -11.61
CA HIS A 307 -8.12 6.22 -11.58
C HIS A 307 -9.09 5.32 -10.80
N GLY A 308 -10.27 5.83 -10.43
CA GLY A 308 -11.33 5.07 -9.80
C GLY A 308 -10.90 4.33 -8.52
N MET A 309 -9.94 4.87 -7.77
CA MET A 309 -9.42 4.24 -6.55
C MET A 309 -10.50 4.21 -5.47
N VAL A 310 -10.60 3.08 -4.76
CA VAL A 310 -11.50 2.89 -3.63
C VAL A 310 -10.71 2.98 -2.33
N LEU A 311 -11.01 3.98 -1.52
CA LEU A 311 -10.33 4.28 -0.26
C LEU A 311 -11.08 3.64 0.92
N ILE A 312 -10.40 2.87 1.76
CA ILE A 312 -11.01 2.21 2.92
C ILE A 312 -10.24 2.60 4.18
N GLY A 313 -10.92 3.20 5.16
CA GLY A 313 -10.27 3.70 6.38
C GLY A 313 -10.96 3.25 7.66
N HIS A 314 -10.22 2.63 8.58
CA HIS A 314 -10.71 2.23 9.91
C HIS A 314 -10.25 3.21 10.99
N CYS A 315 -11.15 3.58 11.90
CA CYS A 315 -10.88 4.49 13.01
C CYS A 315 -10.13 5.76 12.55
N MET A 316 -8.93 6.03 13.04
CA MET A 316 -8.10 7.16 12.61
C MET A 316 -7.75 7.10 11.12
N GLY A 317 -7.54 5.92 10.56
CA GLY A 317 -7.40 5.71 9.13
C GLY A 317 -8.65 6.13 8.36
N GLY A 318 -9.84 6.08 8.96
CA GLY A 318 -11.08 6.65 8.42
C GLY A 318 -11.15 8.18 8.50
N VAL A 319 -10.56 8.78 9.54
CA VAL A 319 -10.40 10.25 9.63
C VAL A 319 -9.43 10.74 8.56
N LEU A 320 -8.26 10.10 8.44
CA LEU A 320 -7.27 10.35 7.39
C LEU A 320 -7.88 10.11 6.00
N ALA A 321 -8.62 9.01 5.81
CA ALA A 321 -9.28 8.70 4.55
C ALA A 321 -10.26 9.80 4.12
N ARG A 322 -11.09 10.32 5.03
CA ARG A 322 -11.96 11.46 4.72
C ARG A 322 -11.14 12.67 4.26
N LEU A 323 -10.03 12.97 4.94
CA LEU A 323 -9.20 14.13 4.60
C LEU A 323 -8.44 13.97 3.27
N LEU A 324 -8.16 12.73 2.83
CA LEU A 324 -7.66 12.48 1.47
C LEU A 324 -8.69 12.85 0.38
N VAL A 325 -9.99 12.86 0.70
CA VAL A 325 -11.10 13.20 -0.24
C VAL A 325 -11.81 14.52 0.09
N SER A 326 -11.25 15.32 1.01
CA SER A 326 -11.76 16.65 1.38
C SER A 326 -10.88 17.78 0.82
N THR A 327 -11.43 19.00 0.81
CA THR A 327 -10.63 20.24 0.68
C THR A 327 -10.55 20.94 2.04
N SER A 328 -9.41 21.53 2.38
CA SER A 328 -9.26 22.31 3.63
C SER A 328 -9.70 23.77 3.49
N GLY A 329 -9.30 24.42 2.39
CA GLY A 329 -9.37 25.88 2.27
C GLY A 329 -8.67 26.60 3.44
N ASP A 330 -9.07 27.84 3.70
CA ASP A 330 -8.49 28.66 4.77
C ASP A 330 -8.84 28.18 6.19
N ALA A 331 -9.76 27.22 6.34
CA ALA A 331 -10.30 26.83 7.64
C ALA A 331 -9.25 26.20 8.57
N LEU A 332 -8.25 25.49 8.02
CA LEU A 332 -7.13 24.97 8.81
C LEU A 332 -6.08 26.03 9.09
N TRP A 333 -5.76 26.90 8.13
CA TRP A 333 -4.86 28.05 8.33
C TRP A 333 -5.35 28.96 9.47
N ALA A 334 -6.62 29.41 9.42
CA ALA A 334 -7.21 30.25 10.46
C ALA A 334 -7.33 29.55 11.83
N THR A 335 -7.53 28.23 11.84
CA THR A 335 -7.50 27.44 13.09
C THR A 335 -6.09 27.32 13.65
N PHE A 336 -5.09 27.16 12.78
CA PHE A 336 -3.69 27.02 13.16
C PHE A 336 -3.15 28.30 13.79
N GLU A 337 -3.34 29.43 13.11
CA GLU A 337 -2.98 30.77 13.58
C GLU A 337 -3.55 31.06 14.97
N HIS A 338 -4.86 30.89 15.16
CA HIS A 338 -5.51 31.18 16.44
C HIS A 338 -5.03 30.27 17.60
N LYS A 339 -4.47 29.08 17.32
CA LYS A 339 -4.25 28.04 18.36
C LYS A 339 -2.81 27.63 18.61
N TYR A 340 -1.91 27.83 17.65
CA TYR A 340 -0.51 27.38 17.73
C TYR A 340 0.50 28.49 17.43
N VAL A 341 0.07 29.62 16.83
CA VAL A 341 0.89 30.81 16.63
C VAL A 341 0.69 31.78 17.80
N PRO A 342 1.74 32.37 18.40
CA PRO A 342 1.60 33.35 19.48
C PRO A 342 0.92 34.65 19.02
N GLU A 343 0.16 35.31 19.90
CA GLU A 343 -0.43 36.61 19.61
C GLU A 343 0.65 37.67 19.33
N GLY A 344 0.52 38.38 18.21
CA GLY A 344 1.51 39.36 17.73
C GLY A 344 2.69 38.77 16.95
N THR A 345 2.73 37.46 16.73
CA THR A 345 3.62 36.82 15.75
C THR A 345 2.98 36.88 14.37
N ASP A 346 3.75 37.35 13.37
CA ASP A 346 3.38 37.22 11.96
C ASP A 346 3.78 35.84 11.44
N ILE A 347 3.04 35.30 10.46
CA ILE A 347 3.32 33.97 9.90
C ILE A 347 3.31 33.97 8.38
N ASP A 348 4.40 33.46 7.82
CA ASP A 348 4.56 33.24 6.40
C ASP A 348 3.64 32.10 5.94
N ARG A 349 2.57 32.48 5.22
CA ARG A 349 1.67 31.53 4.56
C ARG A 349 2.24 30.97 3.26
N GLU A 350 3.36 31.52 2.76
CA GLU A 350 4.05 31.05 1.56
C GLU A 350 5.12 29.99 1.90
N ASP A 351 5.39 29.67 3.18
CA ASP A 351 6.21 28.51 3.56
C ASP A 351 5.56 27.21 3.07
N GLU A 352 6.17 26.63 2.03
CA GLU A 352 5.65 25.43 1.40
C GLU A 352 5.54 24.23 2.38
N ARG A 353 6.38 24.15 3.42
CA ARG A 353 6.37 23.00 4.34
C ARG A 353 5.10 23.03 5.19
N LEU A 354 4.71 24.20 5.67
CA LEU A 354 3.50 24.44 6.46
C LEU A 354 2.23 24.44 5.58
N ASP A 355 2.26 25.07 4.39
CA ASP A 355 1.12 25.04 3.48
C ASP A 355 0.76 23.60 3.08
N ARG A 356 1.74 22.74 2.78
CA ARG A 356 1.51 21.31 2.50
C ARG A 356 0.87 20.51 3.66
N LEU A 357 0.78 21.06 4.87
CA LEU A 357 0.08 20.47 6.02
C LEU A 357 -1.34 21.04 6.23
N LEU A 358 -1.55 22.33 5.93
CA LEU A 358 -2.79 23.05 6.21
C LEU A 358 -3.69 23.22 4.97
N ASN A 359 -3.11 23.20 3.78
CA ASN A 359 -3.75 23.39 2.50
C ASN A 359 -3.71 22.10 1.67
N PHE A 360 -4.88 21.53 1.41
CA PHE A 360 -5.00 20.35 0.57
C PHE A 360 -6.35 20.27 -0.12
N THR A 361 -6.35 19.68 -1.32
CA THR A 361 -7.51 19.36 -2.14
C THR A 361 -7.75 17.85 -2.18
N PRO A 362 -8.94 17.36 -2.57
CA PRO A 362 -9.19 15.92 -2.73
C PRO A 362 -8.18 15.27 -3.68
N MET A 363 -7.71 14.06 -3.37
CA MET A 363 -6.87 13.29 -4.29
C MET A 363 -7.68 12.90 -5.54
N PRO A 364 -7.28 13.34 -6.75
CA PRO A 364 -8.09 13.16 -7.96
C PRO A 364 -8.21 11.69 -8.41
N GLN A 365 -7.34 10.81 -7.92
CA GLN A 365 -7.38 9.37 -8.22
C GLN A 365 -8.50 8.63 -7.47
N ILE A 366 -9.06 9.23 -6.42
CA ILE A 366 -10.00 8.58 -5.50
C ILE A 366 -11.42 9.00 -5.84
N GLU A 367 -12.28 8.03 -6.13
CA GLU A 367 -13.67 8.25 -6.55
C GLU A 367 -14.68 7.58 -5.62
N ARG A 368 -14.26 6.58 -4.81
CA ARG A 368 -15.10 6.02 -3.73
C ARG A 368 -14.37 5.92 -2.40
N ALA A 369 -15.09 6.14 -1.30
CA ALA A 369 -14.59 5.95 0.07
C ALA A 369 -15.50 5.06 0.94
N ILE A 370 -14.90 4.30 1.85
CA ILE A 370 -15.58 3.49 2.87
C ILE A 370 -14.97 3.82 4.24
N PHE A 371 -15.73 4.50 5.10
CA PHE A 371 -15.31 4.87 6.45
C PHE A 371 -15.84 3.86 7.46
N ILE A 372 -14.96 3.31 8.31
CA ILE A 372 -15.30 2.21 9.23
C ILE A 372 -14.97 2.62 10.66
N ALA A 373 -15.99 2.73 11.51
CA ALA A 373 -15.84 3.09 12.94
C ALA A 373 -14.95 4.34 13.18
N ALA A 374 -15.05 5.33 12.30
CA ALA A 374 -14.13 6.47 12.24
C ALA A 374 -14.58 7.64 13.14
N PRO A 375 -13.75 8.16 14.06
CA PRO A 375 -14.11 9.29 14.92
C PRO A 375 -13.98 10.63 14.17
N HIS A 376 -14.83 10.87 13.16
CA HIS A 376 -14.77 12.08 12.32
C HIS A 376 -15.00 13.40 13.07
N ARG A 377 -15.52 13.35 14.31
CA ARG A 377 -15.67 14.49 15.25
C ARG A 377 -14.87 14.30 16.56
N GLY A 378 -13.91 13.37 16.58
CA GLY A 378 -13.15 12.99 17.78
C GLY A 378 -13.91 12.05 18.73
N THR A 379 -13.38 11.82 19.94
CA THR A 379 -14.01 10.96 20.97
C THR A 379 -14.07 11.63 22.36
N PRO A 380 -15.03 11.26 23.22
CA PRO A 380 -15.09 11.72 24.60
C PRO A 380 -13.92 11.24 25.47
N PHE A 381 -13.04 12.18 25.82
CA PHE A 381 -11.85 11.93 26.65
C PHE A 381 -12.21 11.34 28.02
N ALA A 382 -13.31 11.79 28.63
CA ALA A 382 -13.78 11.37 29.97
C ALA A 382 -14.03 9.86 30.13
N SER A 383 -14.04 9.10 29.03
CA SER A 383 -14.21 7.64 29.03
C SER A 383 -12.92 6.86 29.35
N ASN A 384 -11.75 7.50 29.22
CA ASN A 384 -10.42 6.87 29.19
C ASN A 384 -10.32 5.66 28.23
N ARG A 385 -11.14 5.59 27.17
CA ARG A 385 -11.17 4.42 26.27
C ARG A 385 -10.22 4.52 25.09
N LEU A 386 -10.22 5.66 24.38
CA LEU A 386 -9.24 5.94 23.32
C LEU A 386 -7.80 5.78 23.84
N SER A 387 -7.48 6.39 25.00
CA SER A 387 -6.16 6.31 25.62
C SER A 387 -5.77 4.90 26.09
N ARG A 388 -6.73 4.02 26.39
CA ARG A 388 -6.45 2.60 26.69
C ARG A 388 -6.21 1.78 25.43
N TRP A 389 -6.92 2.07 24.34
CA TRP A 389 -6.69 1.42 23.05
C TRP A 389 -5.35 1.83 22.44
N ALA A 390 -4.93 3.08 22.62
CA ALA A 390 -3.69 3.65 22.10
C ALA A 390 -2.56 3.80 23.13
N ALA A 391 -2.57 3.02 24.22
CA ALA A 391 -1.73 3.23 25.42
C ALA A 391 -0.20 3.28 25.20
N ASN A 392 0.29 2.78 24.05
CA ASN A 392 1.71 2.73 23.71
C ASN A 392 2.21 3.91 22.83
N LEU A 393 1.33 4.82 22.40
CA LEU A 393 1.61 5.83 21.36
C LEU A 393 1.81 7.26 21.88
N VAL A 394 2.24 7.41 23.13
CA VAL A 394 2.26 8.70 23.86
C VAL A 394 3.41 9.64 23.43
N ARG A 395 4.47 9.13 22.80
CA ARG A 395 5.68 9.91 22.44
C ARG A 395 5.84 10.02 20.93
N LEU A 396 6.24 11.22 20.47
CA LEU A 396 6.66 11.48 19.09
C LEU A 396 8.17 11.16 18.92
N PRO A 397 8.64 10.80 17.71
CA PRO A 397 10.07 10.69 17.42
C PRO A 397 10.78 12.04 17.56
N LEU A 398 12.01 12.05 18.07
CA LEU A 398 12.79 13.30 18.22
C LEU A 398 13.05 13.98 16.86
N ALA A 399 13.33 13.21 15.81
CA ALA A 399 13.54 13.76 14.46
C ALA A 399 12.32 14.56 13.96
N LEU A 400 11.10 14.08 14.22
CA LEU A 400 9.87 14.79 13.85
C LEU A 400 9.65 16.05 14.69
N LEU A 401 10.05 16.06 15.97
CA LEU A 401 9.96 17.26 16.80
C LEU A 401 10.90 18.35 16.27
N ASN A 402 12.14 17.98 15.90
CA ASN A 402 13.10 18.90 15.28
C ASN A 402 12.58 19.42 13.92
N GLU A 403 12.06 18.53 13.05
CA GLU A 403 11.48 18.89 11.75
C GLU A 403 10.34 19.91 11.88
N ILE A 404 9.46 19.74 12.88
CA ILE A 404 8.37 20.69 13.15
C ILE A 404 8.92 22.00 13.75
N GLU A 405 9.96 21.94 14.59
CA GLU A 405 10.60 23.15 15.11
C GLU A 405 11.26 23.98 14.00
N GLU A 406 11.98 23.34 13.06
CA GLU A 406 12.52 24.00 11.87
C GLU A 406 11.44 24.68 11.03
N VAL A 407 10.32 24.00 10.77
CA VAL A 407 9.17 24.57 10.04
C VAL A 407 8.62 25.80 10.77
N MET A 408 8.43 25.71 12.09
CA MET A 408 7.91 26.83 12.88
C MET A 408 8.89 28.01 12.94
N GLN A 409 10.18 27.76 13.08
CA GLN A 409 11.22 28.81 13.04
C GLN A 409 11.21 29.51 11.67
N THR A 410 11.19 28.74 10.57
CA THR A 410 11.15 29.27 9.20
C THR A 410 9.90 30.13 8.96
N ALA A 411 8.71 29.60 9.28
CA ALA A 411 7.45 30.27 8.98
C ALA A 411 7.14 31.48 9.89
N THR A 412 7.77 31.63 11.07
CA THR A 412 7.44 32.71 12.03
C THR A 412 8.56 33.71 12.29
N ASN A 413 9.77 33.48 11.76
CA ASN A 413 10.97 34.28 12.04
C ASN A 413 11.30 34.46 13.55
N ILE A 414 10.80 33.56 14.40
CA ILE A 414 11.07 33.59 15.85
C ILE A 414 12.43 32.95 16.15
N GLU A 415 13.36 33.73 16.72
CA GLU A 415 14.56 33.19 17.35
C GLU A 415 14.20 32.25 18.52
N PRO A 416 14.88 31.10 18.70
CA PRO A 416 14.52 30.09 19.70
C PRO A 416 14.85 30.52 21.13
N GLN A 417 14.01 31.38 21.71
CA GLN A 417 14.07 31.85 23.11
C GLN A 417 13.64 30.78 24.14
N GLY A 418 14.07 29.52 23.94
CA GLY A 418 13.78 28.39 24.84
C GLY A 418 12.29 27.99 24.94
N ARG A 419 11.44 28.48 24.04
CA ARG A 419 10.00 28.16 24.01
C ARG A 419 9.75 26.85 23.27
N THR A 420 9.45 25.78 24.01
CA THR A 420 9.03 24.51 23.41
C THR A 420 7.58 24.57 22.94
N PHE A 421 7.37 24.44 21.62
CA PHE A 421 6.03 24.28 21.06
C PHE A 421 5.45 22.91 21.45
N HIS A 422 4.26 22.89 22.07
CA HIS A 422 3.57 21.64 22.39
C HIS A 422 2.93 21.05 21.13
N VAL A 423 3.65 20.18 20.42
CA VAL A 423 3.11 19.41 19.30
C VAL A 423 2.21 18.27 19.84
N PRO A 424 0.88 18.32 19.65
CA PRO A 424 -0.01 17.26 20.13
C PRO A 424 0.16 15.99 19.30
N ASN A 425 0.18 14.83 19.95
CA ASN A 425 0.15 13.54 19.24
C ASN A 425 -1.25 13.25 18.66
N SER A 426 -1.34 12.22 17.83
CA SER A 426 -2.60 11.77 17.21
C SER A 426 -3.72 11.43 18.21
N ILE A 427 -3.40 10.90 19.40
CA ILE A 427 -4.38 10.55 20.44
C ILE A 427 -4.99 11.82 21.04
N GLU A 428 -4.18 12.87 21.21
CA GLU A 428 -4.63 14.19 21.63
C GLU A 428 -5.50 14.86 20.59
N GLN A 429 -5.08 14.82 19.31
CA GLN A 429 -5.87 15.36 18.21
C GLN A 429 -7.22 14.64 18.05
N LEU A 430 -7.32 13.33 18.31
CA LEU A 430 -8.61 12.62 18.27
C LEU A 430 -9.54 12.86 19.48
N ARG A 431 -9.22 13.76 20.42
CA ARG A 431 -10.16 14.18 21.47
C ARG A 431 -11.17 15.17 20.88
N GLU A 432 -12.46 14.99 21.14
CA GLU A 432 -13.53 15.91 20.66
C GLU A 432 -13.40 17.38 21.13
N THR A 433 -12.44 17.67 22.00
CA THR A 433 -12.06 19.01 22.50
C THR A 433 -10.95 19.68 21.69
N ASP A 434 -10.21 18.94 20.86
CA ASP A 434 -9.06 19.46 20.11
C ASP A 434 -9.50 20.42 18.98
N PRO A 435 -8.78 21.53 18.73
CA PRO A 435 -9.16 22.48 17.68
C PRO A 435 -9.08 21.92 16.27
N LEU A 436 -8.07 21.09 15.96
CA LEU A 436 -7.83 20.58 14.62
C LEU A 436 -8.82 19.48 14.25
N ILE A 437 -9.23 18.59 15.17
CA ILE A 437 -10.34 17.66 14.85
C ILE A 437 -11.67 18.39 14.68
N ARG A 438 -11.90 19.50 15.41
CA ARG A 438 -13.09 20.34 15.22
C ARG A 438 -13.11 20.99 13.85
N ALA A 439 -12.01 21.62 13.44
CA ALA A 439 -11.90 22.23 12.11
C ALA A 439 -11.98 21.17 10.99
N THR A 440 -11.16 20.11 11.06
CA THR A 440 -11.19 19.01 10.09
C THR A 440 -12.53 18.25 10.06
N SER A 441 -13.34 18.31 11.13
CA SER A 441 -14.68 17.71 11.14
C SER A 441 -15.70 18.42 10.25
N GLN A 442 -15.46 19.69 9.92
CA GLN A 442 -16.35 20.56 9.14
C GLN A 442 -15.96 20.64 7.66
N LEU A 443 -14.79 20.10 7.28
CA LEU A 443 -14.32 20.13 5.90
C LEU A 443 -15.23 19.29 4.98
N PRO A 444 -15.67 19.83 3.82
CA PRO A 444 -16.52 19.12 2.89
C PRO A 444 -15.75 17.96 2.24
N ILE A 445 -16.45 16.85 1.99
CA ILE A 445 -15.99 15.79 1.08
C ILE A 445 -16.23 16.28 -0.36
N SER A 446 -15.35 15.89 -1.29
CA SER A 446 -15.52 16.17 -2.72
C SER A 446 -16.89 15.67 -3.23
N PRO A 447 -17.67 16.49 -3.95
CA PRO A 447 -18.93 16.03 -4.55
C PRO A 447 -18.73 14.99 -5.68
N ARG A 448 -17.48 14.77 -6.10
CA ARG A 448 -17.10 13.70 -7.04
C ARG A 448 -16.82 12.35 -6.36
N VAL A 449 -16.86 12.28 -5.03
CA VAL A 449 -16.51 11.08 -4.26
C VAL A 449 -17.73 10.48 -3.59
N CYS A 450 -18.14 9.31 -4.09
CA CYS A 450 -19.14 8.46 -3.47
C CYS A 450 -18.59 7.95 -2.13
N PHE A 451 -19.35 8.04 -1.03
CA PHE A 451 -18.88 7.46 0.24
C PHE A 451 -19.94 6.66 0.98
N HIS A 452 -19.45 5.69 1.74
CA HIS A 452 -20.23 4.75 2.52
C HIS A 452 -19.68 4.68 3.96
N SER A 453 -20.56 4.49 4.94
CA SER A 453 -20.20 4.43 6.36
C SER A 453 -20.54 3.06 6.94
N ILE A 454 -19.60 2.43 7.66
CA ILE A 454 -19.81 1.20 8.42
C ILE A 454 -19.58 1.52 9.89
N ILE A 455 -20.66 1.59 10.67
CA ILE A 455 -20.64 2.05 12.06
C ILE A 455 -20.95 0.89 13.00
N ALA A 456 -20.21 0.79 14.09
CA ALA A 456 -20.41 -0.25 15.09
C ALA A 456 -21.21 0.25 16.31
N ARG A 457 -21.96 -0.66 16.94
CA ARG A 457 -22.60 -0.44 18.25
C ARG A 457 -22.51 -1.69 19.11
N ARG A 458 -22.08 -1.57 20.38
CA ARG A 458 -21.89 -2.72 21.29
C ARG A 458 -23.19 -3.42 21.72
N ARG A 459 -24.34 -2.77 21.54
CA ARG A 459 -25.65 -3.26 21.96
C ARG A 459 -26.69 -2.90 20.90
N GLU A 460 -27.48 -3.87 20.47
CA GLU A 460 -28.55 -3.71 19.49
C GLU A 460 -29.71 -2.83 20.01
N ASN A 461 -30.01 -2.94 21.31
CA ASN A 461 -31.08 -2.20 21.96
C ASN A 461 -30.68 -0.75 22.31
N GLY A 462 -31.68 0.14 22.39
CA GLY A 462 -31.53 1.55 22.74
C GLY A 462 -31.34 2.48 21.52
N PRO A 463 -31.44 3.82 21.71
CA PRO A 463 -31.28 4.79 20.63
C PRO A 463 -29.95 4.64 19.90
N LEU A 464 -29.98 4.81 18.57
CA LEU A 464 -28.77 4.74 17.74
C LEU A 464 -27.84 5.93 18.03
N GLU A 465 -28.41 7.13 18.16
CA GLU A 465 -27.73 8.39 18.49
C GLU A 465 -26.92 8.34 19.79
N ASP A 466 -27.30 7.48 20.74
CA ASP A 466 -26.65 7.36 22.06
C ASP A 466 -25.77 6.10 22.16
N SER A 467 -25.51 5.44 21.04
CA SER A 467 -24.74 4.20 20.98
C SER A 467 -23.24 4.42 20.70
N ASP A 468 -22.42 3.48 21.18
CA ASP A 468 -20.96 3.46 20.97
C ASP A 468 -20.46 2.05 20.62
N ASP A 469 -19.37 1.97 19.87
CA ASP A 469 -18.67 0.73 19.51
C ASP A 469 -17.67 0.24 20.59
N GLY A 470 -17.52 1.00 21.66
CA GLY A 470 -16.50 0.81 22.69
C GLY A 470 -15.53 1.97 22.78
N VAL A 471 -15.28 2.71 21.70
CA VAL A 471 -14.34 3.83 21.62
C VAL A 471 -14.98 5.05 20.97
N VAL A 472 -15.72 4.86 19.89
CA VAL A 472 -16.31 5.92 19.05
C VAL A 472 -17.83 5.96 19.24
N PRO A 473 -18.42 7.11 19.60
CA PRO A 473 -19.86 7.30 19.58
C PRO A 473 -20.40 7.37 18.15
N TYR A 474 -21.63 6.88 17.93
CA TYR A 474 -22.32 6.96 16.64
C TYR A 474 -22.29 8.39 16.05
N ARG A 475 -22.56 9.42 16.86
CA ARG A 475 -22.56 10.84 16.44
C ARG A 475 -21.22 11.35 15.93
N SER A 476 -20.10 10.65 16.20
CA SER A 476 -18.78 10.97 15.66
C SER A 476 -18.49 10.22 14.36
N ALA A 477 -19.03 9.01 14.18
CA ALA A 477 -18.88 8.20 12.97
C ALA A 477 -19.91 8.49 11.87
N HIS A 478 -21.10 8.99 12.25
CA HIS A 478 -22.17 9.34 11.32
C HIS A 478 -21.79 10.54 10.44
N LEU A 479 -21.99 10.42 9.12
CA LEU A 479 -21.79 11.48 8.15
C LEU A 479 -23.01 11.59 7.25
N VAL A 480 -23.60 12.79 7.20
CA VAL A 480 -24.67 13.15 6.26
C VAL A 480 -24.12 13.11 4.84
N GLY A 481 -24.88 12.54 3.89
CA GLY A 481 -24.48 12.38 2.48
C GLY A 481 -23.90 11.01 2.11
N ALA A 482 -23.75 10.08 3.06
CA ALA A 482 -23.32 8.72 2.74
C ALA A 482 -24.36 7.99 1.86
N LEU A 483 -23.92 7.37 0.76
CA LEU A 483 -24.78 6.59 -0.14
C LEU A 483 -25.38 5.36 0.55
N SER A 484 -24.65 4.79 1.51
CA SER A 484 -25.19 3.81 2.45
C SER A 484 -24.50 3.92 3.80
N GLU A 485 -25.27 3.83 4.88
CA GLU A 485 -24.75 3.63 6.23
C GLU A 485 -25.15 2.24 6.75
N LYS A 486 -24.17 1.44 7.16
CA LYS A 486 -24.37 0.10 7.71
C LYS A 486 -24.01 0.05 9.17
N VAL A 487 -25.04 0.03 10.02
CA VAL A 487 -24.89 -0.20 11.45
C VAL A 487 -24.70 -1.70 11.73
N ILE A 488 -23.67 -2.06 12.49
CA ILE A 488 -23.33 -3.45 12.85
C ILE A 488 -23.21 -3.58 14.37
N VAL A 489 -23.87 -4.60 14.93
CA VAL A 489 -23.70 -4.95 16.35
C VAL A 489 -22.32 -5.59 16.56
N ALA A 490 -21.38 -4.82 17.08
CA ALA A 490 -19.95 -5.16 17.17
C ALA A 490 -19.20 -4.25 18.17
N GLY A 491 -17.94 -4.61 18.46
CA GLY A 491 -16.97 -3.71 19.07
C GLY A 491 -16.19 -2.89 18.02
N HIS A 492 -15.33 -1.99 18.48
CA HIS A 492 -14.54 -1.06 17.64
C HIS A 492 -13.74 -1.71 16.50
N SER A 493 -13.21 -2.94 16.68
CA SER A 493 -12.59 -3.76 15.63
C SER A 493 -13.63 -4.36 14.64
N VAL A 494 -14.59 -3.55 14.19
CA VAL A 494 -15.71 -4.02 13.37
C VAL A 494 -15.29 -4.44 11.96
N GLN A 495 -14.20 -3.87 11.42
CA GLN A 495 -13.64 -4.21 10.10
C GLN A 495 -13.23 -5.70 10.01
N GLU A 496 -12.86 -6.31 11.14
CA GLU A 496 -12.58 -7.75 11.23
C GLU A 496 -13.85 -8.62 11.28
N THR A 497 -15.06 -8.06 11.38
CA THR A 497 -16.28 -8.89 11.48
C THR A 497 -16.72 -9.39 10.09
N PRO A 498 -17.24 -10.64 9.97
CA PRO A 498 -17.79 -11.12 8.70
C PRO A 498 -18.89 -10.22 8.13
N ARG A 499 -19.68 -9.56 9.00
CA ARG A 499 -20.72 -8.59 8.59
C ARG A 499 -20.13 -7.35 7.91
N ALA A 500 -18.99 -6.83 8.37
CA ALA A 500 -18.31 -5.70 7.74
C ALA A 500 -17.61 -6.12 6.44
N ILE A 501 -16.92 -7.26 6.43
CA ILE A 501 -16.26 -7.79 5.22
C ILE A 501 -17.28 -8.01 4.09
N LEU A 502 -18.46 -8.56 4.40
CA LEU A 502 -19.55 -8.71 3.43
C LEU A 502 -20.11 -7.37 2.93
N GLU A 503 -20.21 -6.35 3.80
CA GLU A 503 -20.64 -5.01 3.37
C GLU A 503 -19.58 -4.32 2.49
N ILE A 504 -18.29 -4.43 2.83
CA ILE A 504 -17.18 -3.93 2.00
C ILE A 504 -17.22 -4.60 0.62
N ARG A 505 -17.35 -5.94 0.56
CA ARG A 505 -17.48 -6.66 -0.71
C ARG A 505 -18.73 -6.23 -1.47
N ARG A 506 -19.88 -6.04 -0.80
CA ARG A 506 -21.11 -5.53 -1.43
C ARG A 506 -20.90 -4.17 -2.10
N ILE A 507 -20.19 -3.25 -1.42
CA ILE A 507 -19.88 -1.91 -1.96
C ILE A 507 -18.90 -2.01 -3.14
N LEU A 508 -17.89 -2.89 -3.08
CA LEU A 508 -16.93 -3.09 -4.19
C LEU A 508 -17.56 -3.74 -5.43
N HIS A 509 -18.53 -4.65 -5.24
CA HIS A 509 -19.33 -5.22 -6.34
C HIS A 509 -20.32 -4.20 -6.92
N GLU A 510 -20.94 -3.38 -6.08
CA GLU A 510 -21.79 -2.25 -6.52
C GLU A 510 -20.98 -1.24 -7.34
N ASP A 511 -19.74 -0.96 -6.94
CA ASP A 511 -18.82 -0.05 -7.61
C ASP A 511 -18.44 -0.51 -9.02
N ILE A 512 -18.04 -1.78 -9.19
CA ILE A 512 -17.78 -2.37 -10.51
C ILE A 512 -19.03 -2.26 -11.39
N ALA A 513 -20.19 -2.71 -10.87
CA ALA A 513 -21.44 -2.70 -11.62
C ALA A 513 -21.93 -1.29 -12.01
N GLN A 514 -21.55 -0.24 -11.27
CA GLN A 514 -21.86 1.14 -11.62
C GLN A 514 -21.00 1.65 -12.78
N ILE A 515 -19.69 1.34 -12.78
CA ILE A 515 -18.78 1.69 -13.88
C ILE A 515 -19.17 0.94 -15.16
N ASP A 516 -19.38 -0.37 -15.09
CA ASP A 516 -19.74 -1.21 -16.25
C ASP A 516 -21.01 -0.75 -16.96
N GLN A 517 -21.94 -0.11 -16.22
CA GLN A 517 -23.22 0.37 -16.73
C GLN A 517 -23.20 1.84 -17.21
N ARG A 518 -22.24 2.65 -16.74
CA ARG A 518 -22.31 4.13 -16.89
C ARG A 518 -21.02 4.80 -17.37
N GLY A 519 -19.87 4.13 -17.27
CA GLY A 519 -18.55 4.73 -17.50
C GLY A 519 -18.06 5.66 -16.37
N GLU A 520 -18.82 5.79 -15.28
CA GLU A 520 -18.56 6.70 -14.17
C GLU A 520 -18.74 5.99 -12.83
N VAL A 521 -17.86 6.26 -11.85
CA VAL A 521 -18.01 5.78 -10.47
C VAL A 521 -19.16 6.49 -9.75
N CYS A 522 -19.39 7.78 -10.06
CA CYS A 522 -20.27 8.68 -9.32
C CYS A 522 -21.08 9.63 -10.22
N GLY A 523 -21.98 9.08 -11.04
CA GLY A 523 -22.93 9.90 -11.79
C GLY A 523 -23.88 10.73 -10.89
N GLU A 524 -24.40 11.84 -11.42
CA GLU A 524 -25.07 12.96 -10.71
C GLU A 524 -26.18 12.62 -9.70
N VAL A 525 -26.71 11.39 -9.74
CA VAL A 525 -27.77 10.87 -8.84
C VAL A 525 -27.43 11.01 -7.35
N GLY A 526 -26.14 11.09 -6.99
CA GLY A 526 -25.68 11.33 -5.62
C GLY A 526 -25.88 12.76 -5.09
N ILE A 527 -26.13 13.74 -5.96
CA ILE A 527 -26.21 15.18 -5.61
C ILE A 527 -27.65 15.63 -5.29
N ALA A 528 -28.65 14.78 -5.58
CA ALA A 528 -30.07 15.14 -5.57
C ALA A 528 -30.91 14.49 -4.44
N LYS A 529 -30.36 14.36 -3.23
CA LYS A 529 -31.05 13.87 -2.02
C LYS A 529 -30.64 14.59 -0.74
#